data_AF-A0A7S2S4H5-F1
#
_entry.id   AF-A0A7S2S4H5-F1
#
_cell.length_a   1.000
_cell.length_b   1.000
_cell.length_c   1.000
_cell.angle_alpha   90.00
_cell.angle_beta   90.00
_cell.angle_gamma   90.00
#
_symmetry.space_group_name_H-M   'P 1'
#
loop_
_entity.id
_entity.type
_entity.pdbx_description
1 polymer ?
#
loop_
_entity_poly.entity_id
_entity_poly.type
_entity_poly.pdbx_seq_one_letter_code
_entity_poly.pdbx_strand_id
1 'polypeptide(L)'
;PPGYNLCSVSVSSEVIDYYKDREDDLDKIVRQQLGIWFPNQKNNIFEKWNLKHIYHIRNAQPSQYKFDFPANVNGGRNCNEFFDQPLPHGLFACGDFMSTATFNGALESGVNAANAVCDILEHKTSSNDT
;
A
#
# COMPACT_ATOMS: atom_id res chain seq x y z
N PRO A 1 19.56 11.09 12.63
CA PRO A 1 20.12 11.81 13.80
C PRO A 1 20.19 13.31 13.53
N PRO A 2 20.29 14.17 14.55
CA PRO A 2 20.52 15.60 14.34
C PRO A 2 21.71 15.82 13.38
N GLY A 3 21.51 16.65 12.35
CA GLY A 3 22.52 16.91 11.32
C GLY A 3 22.61 15.88 10.18
N TYR A 4 21.78 14.84 10.17
CA TYR A 4 21.73 13.84 9.09
C TYR A 4 20.39 13.89 8.37
N ASN A 5 20.42 13.65 7.06
CA ASN A 5 19.24 13.47 6.22
C ASN A 5 19.03 11.98 5.93
N LEU A 6 17.77 11.57 5.83
CA LEU A 6 17.39 10.24 5.33
C LEU A 6 16.83 10.39 3.92
N CYS A 7 17.36 9.62 2.97
CA CYS A 7 16.81 9.48 1.64
C CYS A 7 16.16 8.10 1.53
N SER A 8 14.86 8.07 1.23
CA SER A 8 14.14 6.83 0.94
C SER A 8 13.84 6.80 -0.55
N VAL A 9 14.13 5.68 -1.20
CA VAL A 9 13.92 5.49 -2.63
C VAL A 9 13.01 4.28 -2.82
N SER A 10 11.89 4.49 -3.49
CA SER A 10 11.03 3.40 -3.93
C SER A 10 11.44 2.99 -5.34
N VAL A 11 11.67 1.69 -5.52
CA VAL A 11 12.10 1.11 -6.80
C VAL A 11 10.97 0.21 -7.32
N SER A 12 10.76 0.19 -8.64
CA SER A 12 9.73 -0.65 -9.25
C SER A 12 10.04 -2.13 -9.06
N SER A 13 8.98 -2.96 -9.00
CA SER A 13 9.13 -4.41 -8.88
C SER A 13 9.97 -5.02 -10.00
N GLU A 14 9.82 -4.52 -11.23
CA GLU A 14 10.60 -4.98 -12.38
C GLU A 14 12.12 -4.84 -12.18
N VAL A 15 12.55 -3.72 -11.60
CA VAL A 15 13.98 -3.47 -11.31
C VAL A 15 14.44 -4.33 -10.14
N ILE A 16 13.61 -4.48 -9.10
CA ILE A 16 13.91 -5.37 -7.97
C ILE A 16 14.06 -6.83 -8.45
N ASP A 17 13.15 -7.30 -9.31
CA ASP A 17 13.17 -8.64 -9.88
C ASP A 17 14.40 -8.85 -10.78
N TYR A 18 14.76 -7.84 -11.58
CA TYR A 18 15.96 -7.90 -12.41
C TYR A 18 17.23 -8.05 -11.58
N TYR A 19 17.37 -7.30 -10.48
CA TYR A 19 18.54 -7.36 -9.57
C TYR A 19 18.36 -8.35 -8.42
N LYS A 20 17.47 -9.33 -8.56
CA LYS A 20 17.28 -10.37 -7.54
C LYS A 20 18.62 -11.03 -7.19
N ASP A 21 18.85 -11.20 -5.89
CA ASP A 21 20.06 -11.75 -5.29
C ASP A 21 21.36 -10.95 -5.60
N ARG A 22 21.21 -9.71 -6.10
CA ARG A 22 22.31 -8.78 -6.47
C ARG A 22 22.08 -7.39 -5.86
N GLU A 23 21.87 -7.33 -4.56
CA GLU A 23 21.56 -6.07 -3.84
C GLU A 23 22.66 -5.01 -3.94
N ASP A 24 23.93 -5.42 -3.99
CA ASP A 24 25.06 -4.49 -4.17
C ASP A 24 25.00 -3.78 -5.53
N ASP A 25 24.61 -4.51 -6.58
CA ASP A 25 24.41 -3.94 -7.92
C ASP A 25 23.20 -2.99 -7.92
N LEU A 26 22.12 -3.36 -7.23
CA LEU A 26 20.93 -2.53 -7.06
C LEU A 26 21.25 -1.22 -6.31
N ASP A 27 21.99 -1.26 -5.20
CA ASP A 27 22.42 -0.06 -4.47
C ASP A 27 23.26 0.84 -5.39
N LYS A 28 24.20 0.25 -6.13
CA LYS A 28 25.08 1.00 -7.03
C LYS A 28 24.29 1.74 -8.12
N ILE A 29 23.35 1.08 -8.81
CA ILE A 29 22.57 1.74 -9.87
C ILE A 29 21.60 2.78 -9.32
N VAL A 30 21.01 2.55 -8.15
CA VAL A 30 20.15 3.55 -7.48
C VAL A 30 20.97 4.78 -7.12
N ARG A 31 22.17 4.60 -6.57
CA ARG A 31 23.09 5.71 -6.27
C ARG A 31 23.58 6.44 -7.50
N GLN A 32 23.85 5.73 -8.60
CA GLN A 32 24.19 6.38 -9.88
C GLN A 32 23.04 7.29 -10.33
N GLN A 33 21.80 6.82 -10.24
CA GLN A 33 20.61 7.60 -10.59
C GLN A 33 20.42 8.80 -9.66
N LEU A 34 20.60 8.62 -8.34
CA LEU A 34 20.56 9.72 -7.37
C LEU A 34 21.64 10.78 -7.66
N GLY A 35 22.83 10.36 -8.12
CA GLY A 35 23.90 11.28 -8.51
C GLY A 35 23.57 12.14 -9.73
N ILE A 36 22.64 11.68 -10.58
CA ILE A 36 22.11 12.47 -11.69
C ILE A 36 21.09 13.48 -11.17
N TRP A 37 20.19 13.08 -10.25
CA TRP A 37 19.15 13.95 -9.68
C TRP A 37 19.70 14.99 -8.70
N PHE A 38 20.79 14.66 -8.00
CA PHE A 38 21.47 15.53 -7.04
C PHE A 38 22.93 15.75 -7.46
N PRO A 39 23.20 16.55 -8.50
CA PRO A 39 24.55 16.74 -9.05
C PRO A 39 25.58 17.19 -8.00
N ASN A 40 25.18 18.05 -7.07
CA ASN A 40 26.03 18.55 -5.99
C ASN A 40 26.45 17.45 -5.00
N GLN A 41 25.76 16.31 -4.99
CA GLN A 41 26.06 15.16 -4.14
C GLN A 41 26.69 14.00 -4.91
N LYS A 42 26.84 14.10 -6.24
CA LYS A 42 27.28 12.98 -7.10
C LYS A 42 28.53 12.26 -6.59
N ASN A 43 29.55 13.00 -6.15
CA ASN A 43 30.77 12.42 -5.59
C ASN A 43 30.55 11.86 -4.18
N ASN A 44 29.83 12.60 -3.33
CA ASN A 44 29.53 12.21 -1.96
C ASN A 44 28.59 10.98 -1.87
N ILE A 45 27.78 10.71 -2.89
CA ILE A 45 26.79 9.63 -2.89
C ILE A 45 27.45 8.25 -2.79
N PHE A 46 28.68 8.06 -3.28
CA PHE A 46 29.40 6.80 -3.11
C PHE A 46 30.28 6.77 -1.87
N GLU A 47 30.77 7.93 -1.42
CA GLU A 47 31.76 8.02 -0.34
C GLU A 47 31.16 8.24 1.05
N LYS A 48 30.07 9.00 1.15
CA LYS A 48 29.53 9.50 2.42
C LYS A 48 28.13 8.97 2.74
N TRP A 49 27.37 8.58 1.72
CA TRP A 49 26.04 8.05 1.94
C TRP A 49 26.16 6.59 2.39
N ASN A 50 25.50 6.28 3.50
CA ASN A 50 25.49 4.94 4.05
C ASN A 50 24.13 4.32 3.81
N LEU A 51 24.09 3.21 3.07
CA LEU A 51 22.88 2.41 2.93
C LEU A 51 22.53 1.87 4.31
N LYS A 52 21.32 2.18 4.78
CA LYS A 52 20.85 1.73 6.10
C LYS A 52 20.13 0.39 6.01
N HIS A 53 19.26 0.24 5.02
CA HIS A 53 18.49 -0.97 4.82
C HIS A 53 17.87 -0.99 3.42
N ILE A 54 17.65 -2.18 2.88
CA ILE A 54 16.79 -2.43 1.72
C ILE A 54 15.60 -3.23 2.22
N TYR A 55 14.39 -2.72 1.98
CA TYR A 55 13.16 -3.43 2.36
C TYR A 55 12.55 -4.09 1.13
N HIS A 56 12.41 -5.42 1.18
CA HIS A 56 11.68 -6.18 0.17
C HIS A 56 10.25 -6.38 0.62
N ILE A 57 9.36 -5.48 0.19
CA ILE A 57 7.94 -5.57 0.52
C ILE A 57 7.22 -6.26 -0.64
N ARG A 58 7.08 -7.58 -0.53
CA ARG A 58 6.29 -8.35 -1.51
C ARG A 58 4.82 -8.03 -1.34
N ASN A 59 4.10 -7.88 -2.45
CA ASN A 59 2.68 -7.53 -2.47
C ASN A 59 2.36 -6.21 -1.71
N ALA A 60 3.30 -5.25 -1.72
CA ALA A 60 3.20 -4.00 -0.94
C ALA A 60 2.03 -3.09 -1.33
N GLN A 61 1.66 -3.12 -2.61
CA GLN A 61 0.60 -2.29 -3.16
C GLN A 61 -0.33 -3.22 -3.93
N PRO A 62 -1.62 -3.27 -3.57
CA PRO A 62 -2.57 -4.01 -4.38
C PRO A 62 -2.57 -3.42 -5.80
N SER A 63 -2.46 -4.30 -6.81
CA SER A 63 -2.73 -3.89 -8.19
C SER A 63 -4.23 -3.60 -8.30
N GLN A 64 -4.63 -2.38 -7.99
CA GLN A 64 -5.97 -1.87 -8.31
C GLN A 64 -6.15 -1.71 -9.83
N TYR A 65 -5.04 -1.75 -10.57
CA TYR A 65 -5.00 -1.80 -12.02
C TYR A 65 -5.54 -3.16 -12.51
N LYS A 66 -6.51 -3.13 -13.44
CA LYS A 66 -7.30 -4.24 -14.03
C LYS A 66 -8.64 -4.59 -13.35
N PHE A 67 -9.09 -3.84 -12.36
CA PHE A 67 -10.49 -3.89 -11.94
C PHE A 67 -11.25 -2.73 -12.60
N ASP A 68 -12.46 -3.01 -13.11
CA ASP A 68 -13.31 -2.02 -13.79
C ASP A 68 -13.66 -0.82 -12.90
N PHE A 69 -13.48 -0.98 -11.58
CA PHE A 69 -13.63 0.05 -10.57
C PHE A 69 -12.31 0.23 -9.81
N PRO A 70 -11.40 1.11 -10.28
CA PRO A 70 -10.50 1.76 -9.34
C PRO A 70 -11.40 2.43 -8.30
N ALA A 71 -11.22 2.12 -7.02
CA ALA A 71 -12.13 2.50 -5.94
C ALA A 71 -12.10 4.03 -5.62
N ASN A 72 -11.83 4.84 -6.63
CA ASN A 72 -11.21 6.14 -6.53
C ASN A 72 -12.22 7.29 -6.76
N VAL A 73 -13.53 7.04 -6.74
CA VAL A 73 -14.51 8.13 -6.96
C VAL A 73 -15.78 8.12 -6.12
N ASN A 74 -16.18 7.00 -5.48
CA ASN A 74 -17.49 6.90 -4.79
C ASN A 74 -17.43 6.21 -3.41
N GLY A 75 -16.43 6.51 -2.56
CA GLY A 75 -16.43 6.02 -1.16
C GLY A 75 -16.02 4.55 -0.95
N GLY A 76 -15.32 3.96 -1.92
CA GLY A 76 -14.84 2.58 -1.86
C GLY A 76 -15.81 1.56 -2.47
N ARG A 77 -15.42 0.29 -2.45
CA ARG A 77 -16.20 -0.88 -2.87
C ARG A 77 -17.21 -1.26 -1.79
N ASN A 78 -18.30 -1.92 -2.18
CA ASN A 78 -19.24 -2.50 -1.22
C ASN A 78 -18.52 -3.51 -0.32
N CYS A 79 -18.56 -3.31 1.00
CA CYS A 79 -17.89 -4.19 1.96
C CYS A 79 -18.53 -5.58 2.06
N ASN A 80 -19.71 -5.81 1.47
CA ASN A 80 -20.35 -7.11 1.37
C ASN A 80 -19.89 -7.93 0.15
N GLU A 81 -18.97 -7.39 -0.66
CA GLU A 81 -18.48 -8.02 -1.88
C GLU A 81 -16.95 -8.04 -1.88
N PHE A 82 -16.37 -9.06 -2.51
CA PHE A 82 -14.93 -9.17 -2.71
C PHE A 82 -14.63 -9.83 -4.05
N PHE A 83 -13.81 -9.18 -4.89
CA PHE A 83 -13.61 -9.58 -6.29
C PHE A 83 -14.94 -9.76 -7.07
N ASP A 84 -15.87 -8.82 -6.89
CA ASP A 84 -17.20 -8.85 -7.53
C ASP A 84 -18.03 -10.10 -7.19
N GLN A 85 -17.70 -10.78 -6.09
CA GLN A 85 -18.47 -11.89 -5.53
C GLN A 85 -19.10 -11.48 -4.19
N PRO A 86 -20.39 -11.81 -3.96
CA PRO A 86 -21.02 -11.55 -2.67
C PRO A 86 -20.37 -12.40 -1.57
N LEU A 87 -20.11 -11.79 -0.43
CA LEU A 87 -19.62 -12.47 0.76
C LEU A 87 -20.79 -13.12 1.53
N PRO A 88 -20.54 -14.22 2.26
CA PRO A 88 -21.51 -14.78 3.19
C PRO A 88 -22.04 -13.73 4.17
N HIS A 89 -23.30 -13.88 4.57
CA HIS A 89 -23.93 -12.97 5.53
C HIS A 89 -23.12 -12.87 6.83
N GLY A 90 -22.87 -11.63 7.27
CA GLY A 90 -22.06 -11.34 8.46
C GLY A 90 -20.55 -11.35 8.20
N LEU A 91 -20.10 -11.57 6.97
CA LEU A 91 -18.70 -11.40 6.55
C LEU A 91 -18.57 -10.12 5.73
N PHE A 92 -17.58 -9.30 6.09
CA PHE A 92 -17.30 -8.03 5.44
C PHE A 92 -15.82 -7.93 5.06
N ALA A 93 -15.53 -7.27 3.95
CA ALA A 93 -14.18 -6.96 3.50
C ALA A 93 -13.85 -5.48 3.70
N CYS A 94 -12.64 -5.23 4.22
CA CYS A 94 -12.03 -3.91 4.35
C CYS A 94 -10.52 -4.00 4.07
N GLY A 95 -9.88 -2.86 3.85
CA GLY A 95 -8.46 -2.73 3.57
C GLY A 95 -8.18 -1.76 2.41
N ASP A 96 -6.89 -1.55 2.15
CA ASP A 96 -6.39 -0.74 1.04
C ASP A 96 -6.81 -1.24 -0.36
N PHE A 97 -7.20 -2.51 -0.47
CA PHE A 97 -7.83 -3.07 -1.66
C PHE A 97 -9.30 -2.62 -1.87
N MET A 98 -9.99 -2.25 -0.80
CA MET A 98 -11.44 -1.97 -0.81
C MET A 98 -11.78 -0.50 -1.05
N SER A 99 -10.84 0.41 -0.86
CA SER A 99 -10.95 1.82 -1.25
C SER A 99 -9.68 2.21 -2.01
N THR A 100 -9.06 3.36 -1.76
CA THR A 100 -7.77 3.70 -2.38
C THR A 100 -6.62 2.92 -1.73
N ALA A 101 -5.54 2.66 -2.48
CA ALA A 101 -4.29 2.06 -1.98
C ALA A 101 -3.47 3.04 -1.10
N THR A 102 -4.16 3.71 -0.18
CA THR A 102 -3.64 4.71 0.76
C THR A 102 -4.07 4.34 2.18
N PHE A 103 -3.41 4.93 3.17
CA PHE A 103 -3.84 4.77 4.57
C PHE A 103 -5.28 5.24 4.79
N ASN A 104 -5.67 6.38 4.20
CA ASN A 104 -7.02 6.91 4.34
C ASN A 104 -8.05 5.97 3.70
N GLY A 105 -7.74 5.39 2.54
CA GLY A 105 -8.60 4.39 1.90
C GLY A 105 -8.80 3.16 2.78
N ALA A 106 -7.73 2.63 3.37
CA ALA A 106 -7.83 1.51 4.30
C ALA A 106 -8.69 1.87 5.53
N LEU A 107 -8.50 3.06 6.12
CA LEU A 107 -9.27 3.53 7.27
C LEU A 107 -10.76 3.67 6.94
N GLU A 108 -11.10 4.36 5.86
CA GLU A 108 -12.49 4.56 5.41
C GLU A 108 -13.19 3.23 5.17
N SER A 109 -12.53 2.29 4.49
CA SER A 109 -13.10 0.96 4.26
C SER A 109 -13.38 0.19 5.56
N GLY A 110 -12.53 0.37 6.58
CA GLY A 110 -12.73 -0.22 7.91
C GLY A 110 -13.92 0.38 8.64
N VAL A 111 -14.09 1.70 8.57
CA VAL A 111 -15.27 2.39 9.11
C VAL A 111 -16.55 1.89 8.44
N ASN A 112 -16.54 1.74 7.11
CA ASN A 112 -17.69 1.23 6.36
C ASN A 112 -18.08 -0.20 6.77
N ALA A 113 -17.09 -1.09 6.90
CA ALA A 113 -17.34 -2.46 7.36
C ALA A 113 -17.88 -2.48 8.81
N ALA A 114 -17.35 -1.62 9.69
CA ALA A 114 -17.83 -1.52 11.07
C ALA A 114 -19.29 -1.04 11.15
N ASN A 115 -19.66 -0.02 10.37
CA ASN A 115 -21.03 0.47 10.31
C ASN A 115 -21.98 -0.63 9.81
N ALA A 116 -21.60 -1.38 8.77
CA ALA A 116 -22.42 -2.48 8.27
C ALA A 116 -22.59 -3.62 9.29
N VAL A 117 -21.59 -3.87 10.14
CA VAL A 117 -21.71 -4.80 11.28
C VAL A 117 -22.73 -4.27 12.29
N CYS A 118 -22.66 -2.98 12.65
CA CYS A 118 -23.61 -2.36 13.58
C CYS A 118 -25.04 -2.48 13.06
N ASP A 119 -25.28 -2.18 11.79
CA ASP A 119 -26.61 -2.26 11.17
C ASP A 119 -27.19 -3.69 11.28
N ILE A 120 -26.39 -4.74 11.03
CA ILE A 120 -26.83 -6.13 11.20
C ILE A 120 -27.20 -6.42 12.65
N LEU A 121 -26.40 -5.97 13.61
CA LEU A 121 -26.62 -6.23 15.02
C LEU A 121 -27.89 -5.52 15.52
N GLU A 122 -28.11 -4.27 15.10
CA GLU A 122 -29.31 -3.50 15.44
C GLU A 122 -30.59 -4.08 14.83
N HIS A 123 -30.51 -4.63 13.61
CA HIS A 123 -31.61 -5.37 13.00
C HIS A 123 -31.91 -6.70 13.71
N LYS A 124 -30.89 -7.36 14.28
CA LYS A 124 -31.08 -8.59 15.08
C LYS A 124 -31.69 -8.33 16.46
N THR A 125 -31.35 -7.23 17.12
CA THR A 125 -32.01 -6.86 18.39
C THR A 125 -33.47 -6.48 18.16
N SER A 126 -33.79 -5.79 17.06
CA SER A 126 -35.16 -5.38 16.75
C SER A 126 -36.11 -6.53 16.35
N SER A 127 -35.57 -7.70 16.01
CA SER A 127 -36.35 -8.87 15.57
C SER A 127 -36.51 -9.95 16.65
N ASN A 128 -35.88 -9.78 17.81
CA ASN A 128 -36.01 -10.68 18.98
C ASN A 128 -36.99 -10.15 20.04
N ASP A 129 -37.59 -8.97 19.84
CA ASP A 129 -38.55 -8.33 20.76
C ASP A 129 -40.03 -8.52 20.36
N THR A 130 -40.34 -9.51 19.52
CA THR A 130 -41.72 -9.96 19.20
C THR A 130 -41.87 -11.47 19.41
#